data_AF-A0A6P8PEZ9-F1
#
_entry.id   AF-A0A6P8PEZ9-F1
#
_cell.length_a   1.000
_cell.length_b   1.000
_cell.length_c   1.000
_cell.angle_alpha   90.00
_cell.angle_beta   90.00
_cell.angle_gamma   90.00
#
_symmetry.space_group_name_H-M   'P 1'
#
loop_
_entity.id
_entity.type
_entity.pdbx_description
1 polymer ?
#
loop_
_entity_poly.entity_id
_entity_poly.type
_entity_poly.pdbx_seq_one_letter_code
_entity_poly.pdbx_strand_id
1 'polypeptide(L)'
;MQRQEEDHCLEGPKPEHRANREKKHDFPPPLGHEEKPVRLCALSYRTSHERPCHLFLLLVLLLGNGLNCCYGLKPSLPSFLPDHPFVVVWNAPTIRCESEYKIPLNLDAFSIVHNTQEEFIGGNITIFYHFQLGLYPYYKNNMPHNGGCPQNISLQEHLEKVVKDLIGMMPRNFTGLAVIDWEEWRPLWIRNWSKKDIYRQKSEVLVRKKHPCWSVDYVRVKAQQEFETAAHDFMSRTIQLAQIKRPDGKWGYYLFPECYNNDYRNHFETFTGHCPKIEIERNNQLQWLWEESNALYPSIYMEEILESSNQGKNFVKAKLLEAMRVARLPSSEHFLPVYAYAKPYYSYSLKPLTLVDLMHTIGQTAALGAQGVVLWGGLEYARNRSMCQMLQNYLKTTLGPYIINVTMAAKLCGQLICNNHGRCLRKNSDLDTYLHLNSDSLKIQVEDIDRYSYTSVNGSMSQTEKEKMKEEFTCHCYEGWTGDNCQSQAGTECQSFGKGLRLAWQWDWCMVTAISCGLLFLGQLETQRCGITFGSRIF
;
A
#
# COMPACT_ATOMS: atom_id res chain seq x y z
N MET A 1 19.34 44.71 35.30
CA MET A 1 17.88 44.59 35.54
C MET A 1 17.28 43.73 34.44
N GLN A 2 17.29 42.41 34.62
CA GLN A 2 16.47 41.49 33.83
C GLN A 2 15.38 41.01 34.78
N ARG A 3 14.13 41.29 34.43
CA ARG A 3 12.95 40.90 35.19
C ARG A 3 12.60 39.48 34.75
N GLN A 4 12.81 38.49 35.61
CA GLN A 4 12.24 37.16 35.46
C GLN A 4 10.74 37.28 35.70
N GLU A 5 9.92 37.05 34.68
CA GLU A 5 8.49 36.78 34.87
C GLU A 5 8.37 35.33 35.35
N GLU A 6 8.12 35.16 36.65
CA GLU A 6 7.72 33.90 37.25
C GLU A 6 6.21 33.70 36.97
N ASP A 7 5.90 32.85 36.00
CA ASP A 7 4.53 32.38 35.77
C ASP A 7 4.15 31.39 36.88
N HIS A 8 3.48 31.90 37.93
CA HIS A 8 2.89 31.08 38.99
C HIS A 8 1.60 30.41 38.50
N CYS A 9 1.69 29.12 38.18
CA CYS A 9 0.52 28.26 38.02
C CYS A 9 0.09 27.72 39.40
N LEU A 10 -1.07 28.15 39.87
CA LEU A 10 -1.67 27.67 41.12
C LEU A 10 -2.20 26.24 40.93
N GLU A 11 -1.72 25.29 41.75
CA GLU A 11 -2.25 23.93 41.81
C GLU A 11 -3.63 23.92 42.49
N GLY A 12 -4.65 23.44 41.77
CA GLY A 12 -5.95 23.09 42.35
C GLY A 12 -5.94 21.66 42.94
N PRO A 13 -6.81 21.36 43.93
CA PRO A 13 -6.68 20.17 44.78
C PRO A 13 -7.00 18.86 44.04
N LYS A 14 -6.19 17.82 44.31
CA LYS A 14 -6.40 16.43 43.88
C LYS A 14 -7.52 15.75 44.67
N PRO A 15 -8.32 14.83 44.07
CA PRO A 15 -9.26 13.99 44.82
C PRO A 15 -8.58 12.77 45.46
N GLU A 16 -9.01 12.44 46.67
CA GLU A 16 -8.55 11.34 47.51
C GLU A 16 -8.97 9.95 46.99
N HIS A 17 -8.07 8.97 47.18
CA HIS A 17 -8.31 7.54 47.01
C HIS A 17 -9.07 6.95 48.21
N ARG A 18 -10.06 6.08 47.94
CA ARG A 18 -10.59 5.14 48.94
C ARG A 18 -10.57 3.71 48.39
N ALA A 19 -9.85 2.85 49.07
CA ALA A 19 -9.73 1.42 48.81
C ALA A 19 -10.96 0.64 49.31
N ASN A 20 -11.30 -0.48 48.65
CA ASN A 20 -12.01 -1.57 49.33
C ASN A 20 -11.78 -2.95 48.68
N ARG A 21 -11.79 -3.95 49.58
CA ARG A 21 -11.28 -5.33 49.50
C ARG A 21 -12.11 -6.31 48.66
N GLU A 22 -11.38 -7.35 48.23
CA GLU A 22 -11.82 -8.64 47.67
C GLU A 22 -12.78 -9.45 48.57
N LYS A 23 -13.63 -10.28 47.94
CA LYS A 23 -14.05 -11.61 48.43
C LYS A 23 -14.58 -12.48 47.27
N LYS A 24 -14.01 -13.68 47.14
CA LYS A 24 -14.44 -14.83 46.29
C LYS A 24 -15.65 -15.56 46.91
N HIS A 25 -16.48 -16.20 46.09
CA HIS A 25 -17.17 -17.46 46.44
C HIS A 25 -17.58 -18.27 45.19
N ASP A 26 -17.42 -19.59 45.33
CA ASP A 26 -17.63 -20.67 44.36
C ASP A 26 -19.07 -21.24 44.31
N PHE A 27 -19.34 -21.91 43.19
CA PHE A 27 -20.43 -22.80 42.72
C PHE A 27 -21.43 -23.47 43.69
N PRO A 28 -22.62 -23.85 43.15
CA PRO A 28 -23.36 -25.04 43.58
C PRO A 28 -23.71 -26.05 42.43
N PRO A 29 -24.13 -27.30 42.74
CA PRO A 29 -24.36 -28.40 41.79
C PRO A 29 -25.87 -28.66 41.47
N PRO A 30 -26.21 -29.62 40.56
CA PRO A 30 -27.53 -29.75 39.93
C PRO A 30 -28.38 -30.92 40.49
N LEU A 31 -29.67 -31.00 40.14
CA LEU A 31 -30.49 -32.24 40.06
C LEU A 31 -31.93 -31.96 39.56
N GLY A 32 -32.48 -32.87 38.73
CA GLY A 32 -33.92 -33.18 38.67
C GLY A 32 -34.63 -33.08 37.32
N HIS A 33 -34.81 -34.22 36.64
CA HIS A 33 -35.70 -34.45 35.49
C HIS A 33 -37.14 -34.78 35.93
N GLU A 34 -38.16 -34.41 35.13
CA GLU A 34 -39.34 -35.26 34.87
C GLU A 34 -40.11 -34.83 33.60
N GLU A 35 -40.57 -35.82 32.83
CA GLU A 35 -41.23 -35.71 31.51
C GLU A 35 -42.77 -35.85 31.57
N LYS A 36 -43.47 -35.35 30.51
CA LYS A 36 -44.61 -35.96 29.73
C LYS A 36 -45.65 -34.89 29.27
N PRO A 37 -46.59 -35.15 28.32
CA PRO A 37 -46.39 -35.50 26.90
C PRO A 37 -47.30 -34.70 25.89
N VAL A 38 -46.88 -34.75 24.62
CA VAL A 38 -47.48 -34.45 23.28
C VAL A 38 -49.01 -34.19 23.12
N ARG A 39 -49.38 -33.25 22.22
CA ARG A 39 -50.47 -33.41 21.22
C ARG A 39 -50.30 -32.50 19.98
N LEU A 40 -50.44 -33.10 18.79
CA LEU A 40 -50.52 -32.47 17.47
C LEU A 40 -51.98 -32.16 17.10
N CYS A 41 -52.22 -31.01 16.47
CA CYS A 41 -53.38 -30.78 15.61
C CYS A 41 -52.95 -30.01 14.36
N ALA A 42 -53.27 -30.58 13.20
CA ALA A 42 -53.12 -29.98 11.89
C ALA A 42 -54.36 -29.14 11.56
N LEU A 43 -54.18 -27.97 10.93
CA LEU A 43 -55.20 -27.28 10.16
C LEU A 43 -54.54 -26.54 8.98
N SER A 44 -55.03 -26.83 7.78
CA SER A 44 -54.68 -26.19 6.51
C SER A 44 -55.50 -24.91 6.32
N TYR A 45 -55.01 -23.89 5.60
CA TYR A 45 -55.76 -23.22 4.50
C TYR A 45 -54.91 -22.20 3.69
N ARG A 46 -54.76 -22.54 2.40
CA ARG A 46 -54.75 -21.77 1.13
C ARG A 46 -54.27 -20.29 1.00
N THR A 47 -53.23 -20.17 0.17
CA THR A 47 -53.08 -19.37 -1.09
C THR A 47 -53.45 -17.87 -1.12
N SER A 48 -52.42 -17.01 -1.05
CA SER A 48 -52.40 -15.67 -1.70
C SER A 48 -50.98 -15.19 -2.12
N HIS A 49 -49.99 -16.08 -2.18
CA HIS A 49 -48.56 -15.70 -2.14
C HIS A 49 -47.86 -15.41 -3.49
N GLU A 50 -48.51 -15.55 -4.64
CA GLU A 50 -47.74 -15.61 -5.91
C GLU A 50 -47.38 -14.26 -6.54
N ARG A 51 -48.17 -13.18 -6.34
CA ARG A 51 -47.90 -11.88 -6.99
C ARG A 51 -46.72 -11.05 -6.42
N PRO A 52 -46.45 -11.01 -5.11
CA PRO A 52 -45.32 -10.23 -4.58
C PRO A 52 -43.95 -10.90 -4.81
N CYS A 53 -43.91 -12.23 -5.00
CA CYS A 53 -42.68 -12.94 -5.32
C CYS A 53 -42.11 -12.58 -6.70
N HIS A 54 -42.97 -12.35 -7.70
CA HIS A 54 -42.53 -12.03 -9.06
C HIS A 54 -41.92 -10.62 -9.16
N LEU A 55 -42.48 -9.63 -8.47
CA LEU A 55 -41.89 -8.28 -8.42
C LEU A 55 -40.58 -8.25 -7.64
N PHE A 56 -40.47 -9.01 -6.55
CA PHE A 56 -39.22 -9.15 -5.80
C PHE A 56 -38.14 -9.85 -6.63
N LEU A 57 -38.48 -10.92 -7.36
CA LEU A 57 -37.54 -11.60 -8.27
C LEU A 57 -37.08 -10.67 -9.40
N LEU A 58 -37.99 -9.88 -10.00
CA LEU A 58 -37.63 -8.90 -11.03
C LEU A 58 -36.72 -7.80 -10.49
N LEU A 59 -36.97 -7.31 -9.27
CA LEU A 59 -36.10 -6.34 -8.60
C LEU A 59 -34.73 -6.93 -8.28
N VAL A 60 -34.67 -8.18 -7.80
CA VAL A 60 -33.43 -8.91 -7.52
C VAL A 60 -32.67 -9.25 -8.80
N LEU A 61 -33.34 -9.52 -9.92
CA LEU A 61 -32.69 -9.74 -11.22
C LEU A 61 -32.17 -8.44 -11.84
N LEU A 62 -32.91 -7.32 -11.70
CA LEU A 62 -32.47 -5.99 -12.15
C LEU A 62 -31.34 -5.43 -11.27
N LEU A 63 -31.36 -5.68 -9.96
CA LEU A 63 -30.28 -5.33 -9.04
C LEU A 63 -29.11 -6.32 -9.09
N GLY A 64 -29.35 -7.59 -9.43
CA GLY A 64 -28.35 -8.66 -9.51
C GLY A 64 -27.33 -8.43 -10.62
N ASN A 65 -27.75 -7.87 -11.74
CA ASN A 65 -26.82 -7.45 -12.80
C ASN A 65 -26.00 -6.21 -12.42
N GLY A 66 -26.51 -5.34 -11.54
CA GLY A 66 -25.78 -4.19 -10.99
C GLY A 66 -24.80 -4.57 -9.86
N LEU A 67 -25.15 -5.58 -9.05
CA LEU A 67 -24.34 -6.06 -7.94
C LEU A 67 -23.03 -6.71 -8.39
N ASN A 68 -22.99 -7.34 -9.58
CA ASN A 68 -21.74 -7.85 -10.14
C ASN A 68 -20.74 -6.74 -10.56
N CYS A 69 -21.19 -5.50 -10.80
CA CYS A 69 -20.28 -4.35 -11.04
C CYS A 69 -19.65 -3.86 -9.71
N CYS A 70 -20.21 -4.20 -8.53
CA CYS A 70 -19.75 -3.73 -7.22
C CYS A 70 -18.72 -4.64 -6.52
N TYR A 71 -18.57 -5.90 -6.94
CA TYR A 71 -17.66 -6.87 -6.30
C TYR A 71 -16.44 -7.26 -7.16
N GLY A 72 -16.29 -6.66 -8.34
CA GLY A 72 -15.11 -6.85 -9.18
C GLY A 72 -13.89 -6.13 -8.62
N LEU A 73 -12.70 -6.70 -8.84
CA LEU A 73 -11.44 -5.98 -8.60
C LEU A 73 -11.43 -4.71 -9.45
N LYS A 74 -11.23 -3.54 -8.83
CA LYS A 74 -11.08 -2.26 -9.56
C LYS A 74 -10.06 -2.43 -10.69
N PRO A 75 -10.30 -1.89 -11.90
CA PRO A 75 -9.35 -1.99 -13.00
C PRO A 75 -7.96 -1.49 -12.62
N SER A 76 -6.93 -2.09 -13.20
CA SER A 76 -5.55 -1.63 -13.08
C SER A 76 -5.28 -0.46 -14.00
N LEU A 77 -4.28 0.35 -13.68
CA LEU A 77 -3.62 1.20 -14.67
C LEU A 77 -2.45 0.45 -15.34
N PRO A 78 -2.12 0.76 -16.59
CA PRO A 78 -0.86 0.34 -17.19
C PRO A 78 0.33 0.93 -16.40
N SER A 79 1.53 0.41 -16.63
CA SER A 79 2.73 1.07 -16.13
C SER A 79 2.93 2.42 -16.81
N PHE A 80 3.84 3.24 -16.31
CA PHE A 80 4.18 4.51 -16.96
C PHE A 80 4.88 4.33 -18.32
N LEU A 81 5.29 3.10 -18.67
CA LEU A 81 5.84 2.76 -19.98
C LEU A 81 4.83 1.94 -20.79
N PRO A 82 4.43 2.41 -21.99
CA PRO A 82 3.57 1.65 -22.89
C PRO A 82 4.11 0.25 -23.18
N ASP A 83 3.23 -0.74 -23.32
CA ASP A 83 3.55 -2.14 -23.66
C ASP A 83 4.45 -2.90 -22.67
N HIS A 84 4.69 -2.33 -21.48
CA HIS A 84 5.45 -2.96 -20.40
C HIS A 84 4.53 -3.21 -19.20
N PRO A 85 3.93 -4.40 -19.05
CA PRO A 85 3.04 -4.70 -17.92
C PRO A 85 3.77 -4.74 -16.57
N PHE A 86 5.09 -4.96 -16.59
CA PHE A 86 5.97 -4.92 -15.44
C PHE A 86 7.28 -4.19 -15.81
N VAL A 87 7.67 -3.17 -15.04
CA VAL A 87 8.88 -2.37 -15.29
C VAL A 87 9.86 -2.48 -14.14
N VAL A 88 11.16 -2.48 -14.46
CA VAL A 88 12.23 -2.37 -13.46
C VAL A 88 12.97 -1.08 -13.71
N VAL A 89 13.02 -0.21 -12.70
CA VAL A 89 13.60 1.13 -12.79
C VAL A 89 14.87 1.19 -11.94
N TRP A 90 15.98 1.63 -12.53
CA TRP A 90 17.23 1.91 -11.83
C TRP A 90 17.20 3.30 -11.22
N ASN A 91 17.39 3.38 -9.91
CA ASN A 91 17.45 4.63 -9.17
C ASN A 91 18.71 4.64 -8.30
N ALA A 92 19.87 4.52 -8.94
CA ALA A 92 21.18 4.62 -8.30
C ALA A 92 22.15 5.46 -9.17
N PRO A 93 22.98 6.33 -8.55
CA PRO A 93 23.83 7.29 -9.23
C PRO A 93 25.15 6.63 -9.67
N THR A 94 25.07 5.75 -10.66
CA THR A 94 26.19 4.88 -11.06
C THR A 94 27.02 5.36 -12.25
N ILE A 95 26.72 6.55 -12.80
CA ILE A 95 27.42 7.13 -13.96
C ILE A 95 28.94 7.27 -13.78
N ARG A 96 29.39 7.34 -12.54
CA ARG A 96 30.82 7.34 -12.19
C ARG A 96 31.54 6.08 -12.68
N CYS A 97 30.84 4.94 -12.78
CA CYS A 97 31.39 3.71 -13.34
C CYS A 97 31.85 3.87 -14.79
N GLU A 98 31.03 4.50 -15.63
CA GLU A 98 31.40 4.78 -17.01
C GLU A 98 32.35 5.97 -17.11
N SER A 99 32.00 7.10 -16.50
CA SER A 99 32.72 8.36 -16.69
C SER A 99 34.16 8.32 -16.14
N GLU A 100 34.37 7.77 -14.94
CA GLU A 100 35.71 7.69 -14.32
C GLU A 100 36.43 6.38 -14.63
N TYR A 101 35.73 5.23 -14.54
CA TYR A 101 36.39 3.92 -14.58
C TYR A 101 36.28 3.20 -15.93
N LYS A 102 35.54 3.78 -16.89
CA LYS A 102 35.30 3.21 -18.23
C LYS A 102 34.62 1.83 -18.18
N ILE A 103 33.76 1.62 -17.19
CA ILE A 103 32.95 0.41 -16.95
C ILE A 103 31.48 0.81 -17.13
N PRO A 104 30.93 0.77 -18.35
CA PRO A 104 29.50 0.99 -18.55
C PRO A 104 28.69 -0.15 -17.93
N LEU A 105 27.54 0.16 -17.32
CA LEU A 105 26.66 -0.85 -16.73
C LEU A 105 25.68 -1.46 -17.74
N ASN A 106 25.46 -0.80 -18.88
CA ASN A 106 24.62 -1.27 -19.98
C ASN A 106 23.20 -1.65 -19.56
N LEU A 107 22.57 -0.83 -18.72
CA LEU A 107 21.26 -1.10 -18.11
C LEU A 107 20.15 -1.35 -19.14
N ASP A 108 20.13 -0.59 -20.24
CA ASP A 108 19.19 -0.78 -21.35
C ASP A 108 19.21 -2.19 -21.94
N ALA A 109 20.38 -2.85 -21.95
CA ALA A 109 20.53 -4.21 -22.47
C ALA A 109 19.74 -5.24 -21.65
N PHE A 110 19.37 -4.91 -20.42
CA PHE A 110 18.65 -5.77 -19.49
C PHE A 110 17.20 -5.33 -19.24
N SER A 111 16.63 -4.49 -20.12
CA SER A 111 15.29 -3.90 -19.96
C SER A 111 15.13 -3.11 -18.65
N ILE A 112 16.22 -2.54 -18.14
CA ILE A 112 16.21 -1.72 -16.94
C ILE A 112 16.06 -0.27 -17.35
N VAL A 113 14.97 0.36 -16.93
CA VAL A 113 14.66 1.75 -17.21
C VAL A 113 15.52 2.63 -16.31
N HIS A 114 16.25 3.59 -16.87
CA HIS A 114 17.09 4.49 -16.08
C HIS A 114 17.00 5.93 -16.59
N ASN A 115 17.35 6.89 -15.75
CA ASN A 115 17.49 8.27 -16.20
C ASN A 115 18.75 8.44 -17.07
N THR A 116 18.77 9.50 -17.88
CA THR A 116 20.01 9.98 -18.51
C THR A 116 21.07 10.22 -17.44
N GLN A 117 22.30 9.75 -17.69
CA GLN A 117 23.40 9.79 -16.72
C GLN A 117 23.06 9.12 -15.37
N GLU A 118 22.07 8.23 -15.34
CA GLU A 118 21.71 7.45 -14.15
C GLU A 118 21.43 8.34 -12.91
N GLU A 119 20.96 9.58 -13.14
CA GLU A 119 20.70 10.55 -12.07
C GLU A 119 19.45 10.19 -11.26
N PHE A 120 19.38 10.70 -10.02
CA PHE A 120 18.18 10.57 -9.18
C PHE A 120 16.99 11.39 -9.66
N ILE A 121 17.23 12.45 -10.44
CA ILE A 121 16.23 13.35 -10.99
C ILE A 121 16.31 13.25 -12.50
N GLY A 122 15.21 12.84 -13.14
CA GLY A 122 15.16 12.69 -14.59
C GLY A 122 13.77 12.32 -15.08
N GLY A 123 13.64 12.06 -16.39
CA GLY A 123 12.34 11.87 -17.05
C GLY A 123 11.62 10.56 -16.70
N ASN A 124 12.35 9.52 -16.28
CA ASN A 124 11.77 8.21 -15.97
C ASN A 124 11.42 8.08 -14.47
N ILE A 125 12.29 8.61 -13.61
CA ILE A 125 12.06 8.66 -12.17
C ILE A 125 12.66 9.94 -11.59
N THR A 126 11.98 10.55 -10.63
CA THR A 126 12.51 11.63 -9.81
C THR A 126 12.18 11.35 -8.35
N ILE A 127 13.20 11.22 -7.53
CA ILE A 127 13.07 11.13 -6.06
C ILE A 127 13.46 12.46 -5.42
N PHE A 128 12.63 12.93 -4.49
CA PHE A 128 12.85 14.15 -3.72
C PHE A 128 13.19 13.82 -2.27
N TYR A 129 14.47 13.92 -1.92
CA TYR A 129 14.88 13.86 -0.52
C TYR A 129 14.36 15.06 0.29
N HIS A 130 14.39 14.93 1.60
CA HIS A 130 13.84 15.89 2.57
C HIS A 130 14.26 17.37 2.38
N PHE A 131 15.36 17.67 1.68
CA PHE A 131 15.85 19.03 1.42
C PHE A 131 15.55 19.56 0.02
N GLN A 132 14.92 18.76 -0.86
CA GLN A 132 14.75 19.08 -2.28
C GLN A 132 13.36 19.60 -2.64
N LEU A 133 12.33 19.29 -1.84
CA LEU A 133 10.94 19.66 -2.15
C LEU A 133 10.33 20.47 -1.02
N GLY A 134 10.20 21.78 -1.24
CA GLY A 134 9.59 22.68 -0.26
C GLY A 134 10.47 22.95 0.97
N LEU A 135 9.83 23.44 2.02
CA LEU A 135 10.43 23.68 3.34
C LEU A 135 10.05 22.58 4.34
N TYR A 136 10.42 21.33 4.06
CA TYR A 136 10.07 20.22 4.94
C TYR A 136 10.72 20.36 6.34
N PRO A 137 9.94 20.27 7.45
CA PRO A 137 10.41 20.44 8.82
C PRO A 137 11.11 19.20 9.34
N TYR A 138 12.30 19.35 9.94
CA TYR A 138 13.03 18.23 10.53
C TYR A 138 14.03 18.68 11.61
N TYR A 139 14.57 17.73 12.36
CA TYR A 139 15.67 17.97 13.30
C TYR A 139 16.98 17.36 12.81
N LYS A 140 18.07 18.13 12.90
CA LYS A 140 19.45 17.63 12.72
C LYS A 140 20.26 17.96 13.95
N ASN A 141 20.85 16.95 14.60
CA ASN A 141 21.58 17.14 15.86
C ASN A 141 20.75 17.91 16.91
N ASN A 142 19.45 17.58 17.03
CA ASN A 142 18.46 18.25 17.88
C ASN A 142 18.19 19.73 17.55
N MET A 143 18.76 20.27 16.47
CA MET A 143 18.47 21.62 15.99
C MET A 143 17.31 21.61 15.00
N PRO A 144 16.30 22.50 15.16
CA PRO A 144 15.17 22.57 14.25
C PRO A 144 15.60 23.19 12.92
N HIS A 145 15.28 22.50 11.83
CA HIS A 145 15.29 23.04 10.48
C HIS A 145 13.85 23.23 10.02
N ASN A 146 13.56 24.36 9.37
CA ASN A 146 12.21 24.68 8.89
C ASN A 146 11.16 24.53 10.02
N GLY A 147 11.45 25.04 11.22
CA GLY A 147 10.56 24.93 12.38
C GLY A 147 10.60 23.59 13.15
N GLY A 148 11.23 22.55 12.60
CA GLY A 148 11.45 21.25 13.24
C GLY A 148 10.23 20.33 13.26
N CYS A 149 9.05 20.84 13.58
CA CYS A 149 7.78 20.09 13.55
C CYS A 149 6.79 20.70 12.53
N PRO A 150 5.89 19.90 11.92
CA PRO A 150 4.94 20.38 10.91
C PRO A 150 4.01 21.49 11.41
N GLN A 151 3.61 21.48 12.68
CA GLN A 151 2.77 22.54 13.27
C GLN A 151 3.53 23.83 13.62
N ASN A 152 4.84 23.91 13.33
CA ASN A 152 5.71 25.03 13.71
C ASN A 152 6.38 25.71 12.50
N ILE A 153 5.74 25.63 11.32
CA ILE A 153 6.18 26.27 10.09
C ILE A 153 4.97 26.76 9.27
N SER A 154 5.17 27.80 8.47
CA SER A 154 4.17 28.27 7.50
C SER A 154 4.00 27.26 6.37
N LEU A 155 2.82 26.62 6.32
CA LEU A 155 2.43 25.75 5.20
C LEU A 155 2.40 26.52 3.88
N GLN A 156 2.00 27.79 3.88
CA GLN A 156 1.95 28.62 2.68
C GLN A 156 3.36 28.81 2.08
N GLU A 157 4.34 29.18 2.91
CA GLU A 157 5.74 29.36 2.45
C GLU A 157 6.33 28.04 1.95
N HIS A 158 6.00 26.92 2.61
CA HIS A 158 6.36 25.60 2.15
C HIS A 158 5.83 25.33 0.74
N LEU A 159 4.52 25.53 0.50
CA LEU A 159 3.88 25.26 -0.78
C LEU A 159 4.41 26.19 -1.90
N GLU A 160 4.68 27.46 -1.59
CA GLU A 160 5.32 28.38 -2.54
C GLU A 160 6.72 27.89 -2.96
N LYS A 161 7.50 27.34 -2.01
CA LYS A 161 8.79 26.72 -2.29
C LYS A 161 8.63 25.44 -3.11
N VAL A 162 7.64 24.59 -2.82
CA VAL A 162 7.31 23.40 -3.63
C VAL A 162 7.07 23.77 -5.09
N VAL A 163 6.30 24.84 -5.38
CA VAL A 163 6.09 25.28 -6.78
C VAL A 163 7.41 25.62 -7.47
N LYS A 164 8.28 26.39 -6.81
CA LYS A 164 9.59 26.79 -7.36
C LYS A 164 10.48 25.57 -7.63
N ASP A 165 10.49 24.63 -6.70
CA ASP A 165 11.27 23.39 -6.78
C ASP A 165 10.83 22.50 -7.94
N LEU A 166 9.52 22.31 -8.10
CA LEU A 166 8.97 21.53 -9.22
C LEU A 166 9.28 22.16 -10.58
N ILE A 167 9.24 23.49 -10.68
CA ILE A 167 9.61 24.21 -11.92
C ILE A 167 11.08 23.99 -12.26
N GLY A 168 11.97 24.01 -11.27
CA GLY A 168 13.41 23.86 -11.48
C GLY A 168 13.86 22.44 -11.79
N MET A 169 13.17 21.41 -11.28
CA MET A 169 13.66 20.03 -11.33
C MET A 169 12.89 19.10 -12.26
N MET A 170 11.65 19.43 -12.65
CA MET A 170 10.78 18.49 -13.35
C MET A 170 10.04 19.18 -14.52
N PRO A 171 10.04 18.61 -15.75
CA PRO A 171 9.31 19.20 -16.87
C PRO A 171 7.79 19.06 -16.69
N ARG A 172 6.99 19.97 -17.29
CA ARG A 172 5.52 20.00 -17.08
C ARG A 172 4.80 18.71 -17.50
N ASN A 173 5.29 18.07 -18.57
CA ASN A 173 4.77 16.83 -19.15
C ASN A 173 5.45 15.57 -18.56
N PHE A 174 5.92 15.63 -17.31
CA PHE A 174 6.52 14.49 -16.64
C PHE A 174 5.47 13.38 -16.42
N THR A 175 5.77 12.18 -16.90
CA THR A 175 4.89 10.99 -16.81
C THR A 175 5.48 9.86 -15.96
N GLY A 176 6.75 9.98 -15.56
CA GLY A 176 7.49 8.96 -14.84
C GLY A 176 7.11 8.81 -13.36
N LEU A 177 7.97 8.12 -12.61
CA LEU A 177 7.80 7.92 -11.17
C LEU A 177 8.22 9.17 -10.40
N ALA A 178 7.31 9.76 -9.62
CA ALA A 178 7.57 10.93 -8.77
C ALA A 178 7.48 10.56 -7.30
N VAL A 179 8.63 10.45 -6.64
CA VAL A 179 8.73 9.87 -5.29
C VAL A 179 9.13 10.94 -4.30
N ILE A 180 8.31 11.15 -3.26
CA ILE A 180 8.65 12.05 -2.15
C ILE A 180 9.25 11.21 -1.03
N ASP A 181 10.53 11.42 -0.74
CA ASP A 181 11.30 10.68 0.25
C ASP A 181 11.48 11.48 1.54
N TRP A 182 10.41 11.48 2.34
CA TRP A 182 10.31 12.19 3.61
C TRP A 182 10.26 11.20 4.75
N GLU A 183 11.43 10.81 5.25
CA GLU A 183 11.53 9.81 6.31
C GLU A 183 11.58 10.39 7.71
N GLU A 184 11.83 11.69 7.88
CA GLU A 184 12.22 12.28 9.17
C GLU A 184 11.19 12.07 10.28
N TRP A 185 9.92 12.30 10.01
CA TRP A 185 8.79 12.02 10.91
C TRP A 185 7.71 11.22 10.18
N ARG A 186 6.78 10.63 10.93
CA ARG A 186 5.65 9.85 10.40
C ARG A 186 4.35 10.56 10.73
N PRO A 187 3.35 10.56 9.85
CA PRO A 187 2.12 11.34 10.07
C PRO A 187 1.29 10.86 11.26
N LEU A 188 1.39 9.58 11.63
CA LEU A 188 0.79 9.07 12.86
C LEU A 188 1.76 9.26 14.04
N TRP A 189 1.32 10.01 15.06
CA TRP A 189 2.03 10.30 16.29
C TRP A 189 2.65 9.05 16.89
N ILE A 190 1.86 7.98 16.99
CA ILE A 190 2.27 6.72 17.62
C ILE A 190 3.44 6.07 16.89
N ARG A 191 3.63 6.33 15.59
CA ARG A 191 4.73 5.79 14.78
C ARG A 191 6.04 6.55 14.96
N ASN A 192 6.06 7.69 15.64
CA ASN A 192 7.27 8.47 15.91
C ASN A 192 8.02 7.95 17.15
N TRP A 193 8.45 6.69 17.10
CA TRP A 193 9.25 6.04 18.15
C TRP A 193 10.76 6.10 17.87
N SER A 194 11.56 5.63 18.84
CA SER A 194 13.02 5.59 18.76
C SER A 194 13.61 6.98 18.45
N LYS A 195 14.51 7.11 17.48
CA LYS A 195 15.11 8.40 17.08
C LYS A 195 14.08 9.47 16.68
N LYS A 196 12.86 9.08 16.32
CA LYS A 196 11.77 10.00 15.95
C LYS A 196 10.96 10.49 17.16
N ASP A 197 11.25 10.01 18.37
CA ASP A 197 10.58 10.47 19.58
C ASP A 197 10.79 11.97 19.86
N ILE A 198 11.86 12.54 19.31
CA ILE A 198 12.10 13.99 19.35
C ILE A 198 10.91 14.80 18.82
N TYR A 199 10.19 14.32 17.79
CA TYR A 199 9.02 15.02 17.25
C TYR A 199 7.88 15.05 18.27
N ARG A 200 7.71 13.99 19.06
CA ARG A 200 6.72 13.95 20.15
C ARG A 200 7.11 14.90 21.27
N GLN A 201 8.34 14.80 21.75
CA GLN A 201 8.87 15.65 22.81
C GLN A 201 8.82 17.14 22.47
N LYS A 202 9.26 17.51 21.25
CA LYS A 202 9.27 18.91 20.83
C LYS A 202 7.88 19.44 20.56
N SER A 203 6.94 18.61 20.10
CA SER A 203 5.52 18.98 20.01
C SER A 203 4.94 19.30 21.38
N GLU A 204 5.23 18.50 22.41
CA GLU A 204 4.80 18.79 23.79
C GLU A 204 5.40 20.09 24.32
N VAL A 205 6.68 20.38 24.02
CA VAL A 205 7.33 21.65 24.37
C VAL A 205 6.66 22.85 23.69
N LEU A 206 6.28 22.73 22.41
CA LEU A 206 5.60 23.79 21.67
C LEU A 206 4.24 24.13 22.30
N VAL A 207 3.46 23.12 22.69
CA VAL A 207 2.17 23.31 23.37
C VAL A 207 2.38 23.88 24.77
N ARG A 208 3.31 23.34 25.55
CA ARG A 208 3.64 23.83 26.91
C ARG A 208 4.04 25.30 26.91
N LYS A 209 4.80 25.75 25.90
CA LYS A 209 5.21 27.16 25.76
C LYS A 209 4.00 28.09 25.57
N LYS A 210 2.96 27.65 24.87
CA LYS A 210 1.71 28.41 24.68
C LYS A 210 0.77 28.32 25.90
N HIS A 211 0.85 27.21 26.63
CA HIS A 211 -0.04 26.90 27.76
C HIS A 211 0.75 26.41 28.99
N PRO A 212 1.44 27.30 29.72
CA PRO A 212 2.32 26.92 30.82
C PRO A 212 1.62 26.12 31.94
N CYS A 213 0.35 26.46 32.22
CA CYS A 213 -0.42 25.90 33.33
C CYS A 213 -1.27 24.67 33.01
N TRP A 214 -1.23 24.14 31.77
CA TRP A 214 -1.98 22.93 31.45
C TRP A 214 -1.36 21.69 32.12
N SER A 215 -2.18 20.68 32.43
CA SER A 215 -1.65 19.41 32.93
C SER A 215 -0.77 18.73 31.87
N VAL A 216 0.15 17.87 32.32
CA VAL A 216 1.04 17.13 31.42
C VAL A 216 0.24 16.27 30.43
N ASP A 217 -0.80 15.59 30.90
CA ASP A 217 -1.65 14.74 30.05
C ASP A 217 -2.39 15.55 28.99
N TYR A 218 -2.90 16.73 29.36
CA TYR A 218 -3.60 17.57 28.40
C TYR A 218 -2.65 18.18 27.36
N VAL A 219 -1.43 18.56 27.76
CA VAL A 219 -0.37 18.97 26.82
C VAL A 219 -0.05 17.86 25.84
N ARG A 220 0.08 16.61 26.30
CA ARG A 220 0.37 15.47 25.42
C ARG A 220 -0.75 15.23 24.40
N VAL A 221 -2.00 15.20 24.85
CA VAL A 221 -3.17 15.01 23.97
C VAL A 221 -3.24 16.14 22.93
N LYS A 222 -3.04 17.39 23.35
CA LYS A 222 -3.04 18.52 22.42
C LYS A 222 -1.85 18.47 21.45
N ALA A 223 -0.65 18.12 21.91
CA ALA A 223 0.54 18.01 21.08
C ALA A 223 0.37 16.93 20.00
N GLN A 224 -0.23 15.79 20.35
CA GLN A 224 -0.61 14.78 19.38
C GLN A 224 -1.58 15.35 18.33
N GLN A 225 -2.67 16.00 18.77
CA GLN A 225 -3.65 16.58 17.86
C GLN A 225 -3.03 17.60 16.90
N GLU A 226 -2.24 18.55 17.42
CA GLU A 226 -1.59 19.58 16.60
C GLU A 226 -0.58 18.97 15.62
N PHE A 227 0.21 17.99 16.06
CA PHE A 227 1.19 17.32 15.21
C PHE A 227 0.51 16.53 14.08
N GLU A 228 -0.45 15.65 14.39
CA GLU A 228 -1.09 14.81 13.38
C GLU A 228 -1.91 15.64 12.38
N THR A 229 -2.60 16.68 12.85
CA THR A 229 -3.33 17.63 11.98
C THR A 229 -2.37 18.33 11.02
N ALA A 230 -1.27 18.88 11.54
CA ALA A 230 -0.31 19.58 10.70
C ALA A 230 0.43 18.61 9.77
N ALA A 231 0.80 17.42 10.22
CA ALA A 231 1.46 16.40 9.40
C ALA A 231 0.58 15.95 8.22
N HIS A 232 -0.71 15.72 8.47
CA HIS A 232 -1.72 15.47 7.45
C HIS A 232 -1.73 16.61 6.42
N ASP A 233 -2.02 17.84 6.86
CA ASP A 233 -2.13 18.98 5.95
C ASP A 233 -0.84 19.22 5.15
N PHE A 234 0.33 19.04 5.77
CA PHE A 234 1.62 19.22 5.13
C PHE A 234 1.85 18.21 4.00
N MET A 235 1.61 16.92 4.27
CA MET A 235 1.77 15.88 3.25
C MET A 235 0.68 16.01 2.16
N SER A 236 -0.58 16.13 2.56
CA SER A 236 -1.73 16.25 1.66
C SER A 236 -1.59 17.40 0.67
N ARG A 237 -1.36 18.62 1.17
CA ARG A 237 -1.29 19.80 0.31
C ARG A 237 -0.08 19.77 -0.61
N THR A 238 1.02 19.17 -0.18
CA THR A 238 2.22 19.01 -1.00
C THR A 238 1.95 18.10 -2.19
N ILE A 239 1.44 16.89 -1.96
CA ILE A 239 1.25 15.92 -3.04
C ILE A 239 0.12 16.35 -3.99
N GLN A 240 -0.95 16.95 -3.47
CA GLN A 240 -2.01 17.55 -4.30
C GLN A 240 -1.47 18.64 -5.22
N LEU A 241 -0.66 19.56 -4.68
CA LEU A 241 -0.04 20.62 -5.46
C LEU A 241 0.92 20.05 -6.52
N ALA A 242 1.71 19.04 -6.16
CA ALA A 242 2.62 18.37 -7.07
C ALA A 242 1.87 17.74 -8.25
N GLN A 243 0.77 17.04 -7.98
CA GLN A 243 -0.11 16.48 -9.01
C GLN A 243 -0.75 17.56 -9.88
N ILE A 244 -1.23 18.67 -9.32
CA ILE A 244 -1.77 19.79 -10.13
C ILE A 244 -0.70 20.33 -11.11
N LYS A 245 0.56 20.39 -10.67
CA LYS A 245 1.66 20.90 -11.49
C LYS A 245 2.17 19.85 -12.49
N ARG A 246 2.09 18.56 -12.17
CA ARG A 246 2.63 17.43 -12.94
C ARG A 246 1.61 16.28 -12.92
N PRO A 247 0.47 16.43 -13.64
CA PRO A 247 -0.70 15.58 -13.49
C PRO A 247 -0.47 14.12 -13.90
N ASP A 248 0.41 13.90 -14.88
CA ASP A 248 0.66 12.55 -15.41
C ASP A 248 1.74 11.79 -14.61
N GLY A 249 2.46 12.48 -13.72
CA GLY A 249 3.49 11.91 -12.87
C GLY A 249 2.90 10.95 -11.85
N LYS A 250 3.61 9.86 -11.56
CA LYS A 250 3.18 8.86 -10.58
C LYS A 250 3.65 9.28 -9.18
N TRP A 251 2.92 10.18 -8.54
CA TRP A 251 3.17 10.73 -7.22
C TRP A 251 2.80 9.78 -6.08
N GLY A 252 3.74 9.63 -5.14
CA GLY A 252 3.54 8.92 -3.89
C GLY A 252 4.72 9.12 -2.93
N TYR A 253 4.53 8.71 -1.68
CA TYR A 253 5.57 8.78 -0.65
C TYR A 253 6.34 7.47 -0.55
N TYR A 254 7.67 7.56 -0.52
CA TYR A 254 8.54 6.41 -0.23
C TYR A 254 8.21 5.82 1.16
N LEU A 255 8.37 4.50 1.31
CA LEU A 255 8.02 3.64 2.44
C LEU A 255 6.53 3.30 2.60
N PHE A 256 5.61 4.01 1.95
CA PHE A 256 4.19 3.84 2.24
C PHE A 256 3.49 2.87 1.26
N PRO A 257 2.66 1.93 1.78
CA PRO A 257 2.45 1.62 3.20
C PRO A 257 3.62 0.83 3.80
N GLU A 258 3.76 0.90 5.13
CA GLU A 258 4.69 0.06 5.88
C GLU A 258 3.94 -1.02 6.66
N CYS A 259 4.51 -2.22 6.69
CA CYS A 259 3.99 -3.43 7.33
C CYS A 259 4.55 -3.62 8.75
N TYR A 260 5.75 -3.10 9.03
CA TYR A 260 6.51 -3.25 10.28
C TYR A 260 6.69 -4.70 10.76
N ASN A 261 6.76 -5.65 9.83
CA ASN A 261 7.01 -7.08 10.06
C ASN A 261 8.49 -7.40 10.33
N ASN A 262 9.10 -6.72 11.30
CA ASN A 262 10.54 -6.83 11.61
C ASN A 262 10.85 -7.80 12.77
N ASP A 263 9.89 -8.62 13.19
CA ASP A 263 10.04 -9.56 14.31
C ASP A 263 10.93 -10.76 13.97
N TYR A 264 11.27 -10.99 12.69
CA TYR A 264 12.31 -11.94 12.27
C TYR A 264 13.66 -11.71 13.00
N ARG A 265 13.93 -10.48 13.44
CA ARG A 265 15.16 -10.14 14.19
C ARG A 265 15.22 -10.81 15.57
N ASN A 266 14.08 -11.15 16.16
CA ASN A 266 13.98 -11.76 17.48
C ASN A 266 13.43 -13.19 17.43
N HIS A 267 12.63 -13.53 16.41
CA HIS A 267 11.87 -14.77 16.31
C HIS A 267 11.95 -15.39 14.91
N PHE A 268 13.16 -15.57 14.38
CA PHE A 268 13.38 -16.00 13.00
C PHE A 268 12.69 -17.32 12.64
N GLU A 269 12.79 -18.35 13.49
CA GLU A 269 12.23 -19.68 13.21
C GLU A 269 10.68 -19.68 13.16
N THR A 270 10.04 -18.83 13.96
CA THR A 270 8.58 -18.73 14.03
C THR A 270 8.02 -17.55 13.21
N PHE A 271 8.87 -16.84 12.48
CA PHE A 271 8.50 -15.67 11.70
C PHE A 271 7.61 -16.05 10.52
N THR A 272 6.38 -15.52 10.52
CA THR A 272 5.38 -15.82 9.49
C THR A 272 5.31 -14.78 8.37
N GLY A 273 6.00 -13.65 8.50
CA GLY A 273 5.92 -12.53 7.56
C GLY A 273 4.78 -11.55 7.80
N HIS A 274 3.68 -11.95 8.43
CA HIS A 274 2.46 -11.14 8.50
C HIS A 274 2.67 -9.74 9.09
N CYS A 275 2.01 -8.74 8.50
CA CYS A 275 1.91 -7.42 9.12
C CYS A 275 1.14 -7.55 10.44
N PRO A 276 1.64 -7.01 11.56
CA PRO A 276 0.88 -6.98 12.80
C PRO A 276 -0.49 -6.33 12.59
N LYS A 277 -1.55 -6.89 13.19
CA LYS A 277 -2.94 -6.41 12.99
C LYS A 277 -3.08 -4.91 13.26
N ILE A 278 -2.42 -4.42 14.30
CA ILE A 278 -2.41 -2.99 14.65
C ILE A 278 -1.80 -2.11 13.55
N GLU A 279 -0.87 -2.63 12.75
CA GLU A 279 -0.26 -1.87 11.65
C GLU A 279 -1.18 -1.79 10.43
N ILE A 280 -1.98 -2.83 10.18
CA ILE A 280 -3.07 -2.81 9.19
C ILE A 280 -4.10 -1.74 9.58
N GLU A 281 -4.50 -1.70 10.86
CA GLU A 281 -5.42 -0.67 11.39
C GLU A 281 -4.84 0.74 11.27
N ARG A 282 -3.55 0.93 11.59
CA ARG A 282 -2.85 2.20 11.43
C ARG A 282 -2.75 2.61 9.94
N ASN A 283 -2.54 1.67 9.04
CA ASN A 283 -2.61 1.97 7.61
C ASN A 283 -4.02 2.35 7.17
N ASN A 284 -5.09 1.81 7.78
CA ASN A 284 -6.45 2.27 7.52
C ASN A 284 -6.70 3.70 8.02
N GLN A 285 -6.06 4.14 9.12
CA GLN A 285 -6.11 5.54 9.57
C GLN A 285 -5.45 6.51 8.59
N LEU A 286 -4.57 6.02 7.71
CA LEU A 286 -3.93 6.79 6.65
C LEU A 286 -4.74 6.77 5.33
N GLN A 287 -6.05 6.51 5.39
CA GLN A 287 -6.92 6.52 4.20
C GLN A 287 -6.73 7.77 3.32
N TRP A 288 -6.58 8.94 3.95
CA TRP A 288 -6.33 10.21 3.28
C TRP A 288 -5.07 10.19 2.40
N LEU A 289 -4.01 9.52 2.85
CA LEU A 289 -2.73 9.43 2.13
C LEU A 289 -2.88 8.59 0.87
N TRP A 290 -3.68 7.51 0.94
CA TRP A 290 -3.99 6.67 -0.20
C TRP A 290 -4.86 7.44 -1.19
N GLU A 291 -5.86 8.17 -0.70
CA GLU A 291 -6.79 8.97 -1.51
C GLU A 291 -6.07 10.05 -2.33
N GLU A 292 -5.01 10.62 -1.75
CA GLU A 292 -4.26 11.70 -2.36
C GLU A 292 -3.02 11.24 -3.11
N SER A 293 -2.69 9.95 -3.08
CA SER A 293 -1.60 9.39 -3.89
C SER A 293 -2.15 8.87 -5.22
N ASN A 294 -1.33 8.88 -6.26
CA ASN A 294 -1.67 8.22 -7.52
C ASN A 294 -0.72 7.04 -7.86
N ALA A 295 0.22 6.73 -6.94
CA ALA A 295 1.05 5.54 -6.93
C ALA A 295 1.55 5.23 -5.50
N LEU A 296 1.92 3.97 -5.23
CA LEU A 296 2.47 3.51 -3.96
C LEU A 296 3.92 3.04 -4.10
N TYR A 297 4.74 3.34 -3.09
CA TYR A 297 6.18 3.07 -3.07
C TYR A 297 6.62 2.34 -1.79
N PRO A 298 6.11 1.12 -1.52
CA PRO A 298 6.50 0.36 -0.34
C PRO A 298 7.97 -0.06 -0.46
N SER A 299 8.72 -0.03 0.65
CA SER A 299 10.07 -0.58 0.70
C SER A 299 10.05 -2.06 1.05
N ILE A 300 10.69 -2.89 0.22
CA ILE A 300 10.87 -4.33 0.42
C ILE A 300 12.34 -4.72 0.58
N TYR A 301 13.16 -3.79 1.08
CA TYR A 301 14.59 -4.02 1.27
C TYR A 301 14.85 -5.20 2.21
N MET A 302 15.67 -6.13 1.76
CA MET A 302 15.97 -7.37 2.47
C MET A 302 17.30 -7.27 3.22
N GLU A 303 17.32 -7.68 4.48
CA GLU A 303 18.56 -7.83 5.27
C GLU A 303 19.22 -9.19 5.02
N GLU A 304 20.53 -9.29 5.23
CA GLU A 304 21.27 -10.55 5.02
C GLU A 304 20.78 -11.71 5.88
N ILE A 305 20.21 -11.46 7.06
CA ILE A 305 19.63 -12.52 7.91
C ILE A 305 18.48 -13.27 7.21
N LEU A 306 17.85 -12.65 6.21
CA LEU A 306 16.74 -13.21 5.45
C LEU A 306 17.20 -13.94 4.17
N GLU A 307 18.50 -13.94 3.87
CA GLU A 307 19.08 -14.52 2.64
C GLU A 307 18.56 -15.93 2.36
N SER A 308 18.04 -16.12 1.15
CA SER A 308 17.62 -17.40 0.57
C SER A 308 16.70 -18.23 1.47
N SER A 309 15.93 -17.56 2.33
CA SER A 309 15.10 -18.20 3.34
C SER A 309 13.61 -18.04 3.03
N ASN A 310 12.80 -18.97 3.55
CA ASN A 310 11.34 -18.83 3.53
C ASN A 310 10.88 -17.60 4.31
N GLN A 311 11.61 -17.21 5.35
CA GLN A 311 11.40 -15.98 6.12
C GLN A 311 11.57 -14.75 5.23
N GLY A 312 12.63 -14.69 4.42
CA GLY A 312 12.84 -13.62 3.43
C GLY A 312 11.71 -13.53 2.42
N LYS A 313 11.25 -14.67 1.90
CA LYS A 313 10.07 -14.75 1.04
C LYS A 313 8.82 -14.18 1.71
N ASN A 314 8.54 -14.62 2.95
CA ASN A 314 7.36 -14.21 3.71
C ASN A 314 7.40 -12.72 4.09
N PHE A 315 8.58 -12.21 4.45
CA PHE A 315 8.82 -10.80 4.74
C PHE A 315 8.42 -9.91 3.58
N VAL A 316 8.91 -10.21 2.37
CA VAL A 316 8.59 -9.43 1.17
C VAL A 316 7.13 -9.63 0.75
N LYS A 317 6.64 -10.88 0.76
CA LYS A 317 5.25 -11.21 0.42
C LYS A 317 4.26 -10.36 1.22
N ALA A 318 4.41 -10.29 2.54
CA ALA A 318 3.47 -9.57 3.39
C ALA A 318 3.47 -8.06 3.13
N LYS A 319 4.65 -7.47 2.92
CA LYS A 319 4.79 -6.05 2.54
C LYS A 319 4.07 -5.74 1.22
N LEU A 320 4.27 -6.59 0.21
CA LEU A 320 3.59 -6.45 -1.07
C LEU A 320 2.08 -6.66 -0.95
N LEU A 321 1.62 -7.66 -0.19
CA LEU A 321 0.19 -7.88 0.02
C LEU A 321 -0.49 -6.69 0.72
N GLU A 322 0.18 -6.06 1.69
CA GLU A 322 -0.34 -4.84 2.33
C GLU A 322 -0.40 -3.67 1.35
N ALA A 323 0.65 -3.47 0.53
CA ALA A 323 0.62 -2.48 -0.55
C ALA A 323 -0.53 -2.73 -1.54
N MET A 324 -0.74 -3.98 -1.95
CA MET A 324 -1.82 -4.35 -2.85
C MET A 324 -3.20 -4.22 -2.19
N ARG A 325 -3.29 -4.37 -0.87
CA ARG A 325 -4.53 -4.14 -0.12
C ARG A 325 -4.86 -2.65 -0.07
N VAL A 326 -3.93 -1.81 0.36
CA VAL A 326 -4.20 -0.36 0.49
C VAL A 326 -4.44 0.31 -0.86
N ALA A 327 -3.83 -0.20 -1.94
CA ALA A 327 -4.06 0.28 -3.31
C ALA A 327 -5.52 0.17 -3.79
N ARG A 328 -6.35 -0.63 -3.12
CA ARG A 328 -7.79 -0.79 -3.41
C ARG A 328 -8.68 0.17 -2.64
N LEU A 329 -8.17 0.74 -1.55
CA LEU A 329 -8.95 1.50 -0.58
C LEU A 329 -9.39 2.89 -1.07
N PRO A 330 -8.63 3.64 -1.90
CA PRO A 330 -9.05 4.95 -2.36
C PRO A 330 -10.40 4.92 -3.06
N SER A 331 -11.08 6.07 -3.12
CA SER A 331 -12.36 6.19 -3.83
C SER A 331 -12.22 6.13 -5.36
N SER A 332 -10.99 6.22 -5.90
CA SER A 332 -10.70 6.11 -7.33
C SER A 332 -11.33 4.88 -7.98
N GLU A 333 -11.79 5.04 -9.22
CA GLU A 333 -12.38 3.95 -10.02
C GLU A 333 -11.34 2.89 -10.43
N HIS A 334 -10.05 3.17 -10.27
CA HIS A 334 -8.96 2.26 -10.56
C HIS A 334 -8.15 1.93 -9.30
N PHE A 335 -7.40 0.84 -9.38
CA PHE A 335 -6.39 0.41 -8.43
C PHE A 335 -5.17 1.35 -8.49
N LEU A 336 -4.59 1.73 -7.34
CA LEU A 336 -3.36 2.53 -7.34
C LEU A 336 -2.17 1.70 -7.86
N PRO A 337 -1.38 2.21 -8.82
CA PRO A 337 -0.20 1.50 -9.27
C PRO A 337 0.83 1.35 -8.15
N VAL A 338 1.44 0.17 -8.05
CA VAL A 338 2.43 -0.17 -7.03
C VAL A 338 3.80 -0.36 -7.69
N TYR A 339 4.78 0.39 -7.20
CA TYR A 339 6.18 0.29 -7.60
C TYR A 339 7.04 0.04 -6.35
N ALA A 340 7.35 -1.22 -6.08
CA ALA A 340 8.05 -1.59 -4.86
C ALA A 340 9.52 -1.15 -4.91
N TYR A 341 10.00 -0.50 -3.86
CA TYR A 341 11.40 -0.16 -3.71
C TYR A 341 12.18 -1.39 -3.21
N ALA A 342 13.11 -1.87 -4.02
CA ALA A 342 14.05 -2.93 -3.69
C ALA A 342 15.50 -2.42 -3.83
N LYS A 343 16.47 -3.23 -3.39
CA LYS A 343 17.89 -3.00 -3.65
C LYS A 343 18.46 -4.20 -4.41
N PRO A 344 19.46 -4.00 -5.29
CA PRO A 344 20.21 -5.11 -5.88
C PRO A 344 21.17 -5.80 -4.90
N TYR A 345 21.36 -5.22 -3.71
CA TYR A 345 22.17 -5.72 -2.60
C TYR A 345 21.35 -5.77 -1.31
N TYR A 346 21.79 -6.51 -0.30
CA TYR A 346 21.14 -6.50 1.01
C TYR A 346 21.23 -5.12 1.69
N SER A 347 20.25 -4.78 2.53
CA SER A 347 19.99 -3.44 3.07
C SER A 347 21.21 -2.69 3.62
N TYR A 348 22.10 -3.39 4.31
CA TYR A 348 23.21 -2.83 5.08
C TYR A 348 24.59 -3.32 4.61
N SER A 349 24.67 -3.90 3.41
CA SER A 349 25.94 -4.36 2.85
C SER A 349 25.99 -4.21 1.32
N LEU A 350 27.16 -4.51 0.76
CA LEU A 350 27.40 -4.59 -0.68
C LEU A 350 27.43 -6.04 -1.16
N LYS A 351 26.79 -6.95 -0.42
CA LYS A 351 26.60 -8.34 -0.85
C LYS A 351 25.40 -8.40 -1.81
N PRO A 352 25.58 -8.83 -3.07
CA PRO A 352 24.48 -8.90 -4.04
C PRO A 352 23.39 -9.85 -3.57
N LEU A 353 22.13 -9.58 -3.95
CA LEU A 353 21.06 -10.54 -3.70
C LEU A 353 21.31 -11.83 -4.50
N THR A 354 21.01 -12.98 -3.89
CA THR A 354 21.06 -14.26 -4.60
C THR A 354 19.96 -14.34 -5.65
N LEU A 355 20.05 -15.28 -6.59
CA LEU A 355 18.96 -15.55 -7.53
C LEU A 355 17.63 -15.87 -6.81
N VAL A 356 17.70 -16.62 -5.71
CA VAL A 356 16.53 -16.95 -4.87
C VAL A 356 15.90 -15.67 -4.30
N ASP A 357 16.71 -14.72 -3.84
CA ASP A 357 16.20 -13.48 -3.27
C ASP A 357 15.74 -12.48 -4.33
N LEU A 358 16.26 -12.54 -5.55
CA LEU A 358 15.67 -11.86 -6.71
C LEU A 358 14.28 -12.43 -7.04
N MET A 359 14.05 -13.73 -6.86
CA MET A 359 12.71 -14.33 -6.94
C MET A 359 11.80 -13.82 -5.82
N HIS A 360 12.28 -13.83 -4.58
CA HIS A 360 11.51 -13.34 -3.43
C HIS A 360 11.20 -11.84 -3.49
N THR A 361 11.99 -11.04 -4.20
CA THR A 361 11.80 -9.59 -4.35
C THR A 361 11.10 -9.23 -5.67
N ILE A 362 11.85 -9.18 -6.77
CA ILE A 362 11.35 -8.76 -8.08
C ILE A 362 10.32 -9.76 -8.62
N GLY A 363 10.58 -11.06 -8.51
CA GLY A 363 9.67 -12.10 -8.99
C GLY A 363 8.33 -12.06 -8.27
N GLN A 364 8.36 -11.97 -6.94
CA GLN A 364 7.17 -11.88 -6.10
C GLN A 364 6.35 -10.61 -6.41
N THR A 365 7.02 -9.50 -6.68
CA THR A 365 6.38 -8.24 -7.07
C THR A 365 5.64 -8.37 -8.40
N ALA A 366 6.27 -8.98 -9.40
CA ALA A 366 5.63 -9.25 -10.70
C ALA A 366 4.46 -10.24 -10.58
N ALA A 367 4.65 -11.35 -9.84
CA ALA A 367 3.65 -12.40 -9.69
C ALA A 367 2.40 -11.96 -8.92
N LEU A 368 2.52 -10.98 -8.01
CA LEU A 368 1.37 -10.36 -7.35
C LEU A 368 0.65 -9.34 -8.24
N GLY A 369 1.15 -9.08 -9.44
CA GLY A 369 0.62 -8.09 -10.36
C GLY A 369 0.81 -6.69 -9.82
N ALA A 370 2.02 -6.30 -9.39
CA ALA A 370 2.37 -4.89 -9.24
C ALA A 370 2.87 -4.32 -10.58
N GLN A 371 2.96 -2.99 -10.72
CA GLN A 371 3.39 -2.35 -11.98
C GLN A 371 4.90 -2.43 -12.17
N GLY A 372 5.68 -2.51 -11.09
CA GLY A 372 7.11 -2.57 -11.22
C GLY A 372 7.89 -2.58 -9.92
N VAL A 373 9.20 -2.49 -10.07
CA VAL A 373 10.18 -2.38 -8.98
C VAL A 373 11.11 -1.20 -9.27
N VAL A 374 11.44 -0.45 -8.22
CA VAL A 374 12.52 0.54 -8.24
C VAL A 374 13.72 -0.05 -7.52
N LEU A 375 14.83 -0.27 -8.25
CA LEU A 375 16.12 -0.70 -7.72
C LEU A 375 16.90 0.54 -7.26
N TRP A 376 16.84 0.81 -5.96
CA TRP A 376 17.53 1.95 -5.37
C TRP A 376 18.96 1.60 -4.96
N GLY A 377 19.86 2.58 -5.06
CA GLY A 377 21.24 2.47 -4.60
C GLY A 377 21.87 3.82 -4.31
N GLY A 378 22.81 3.86 -3.36
CA GLY A 378 23.58 5.05 -3.08
C GLY A 378 24.88 5.14 -3.88
N LEU A 379 25.69 6.16 -3.57
CA LEU A 379 26.99 6.43 -4.20
C LEU A 379 28.00 5.29 -3.97
N GLU A 380 27.76 4.42 -2.99
CA GLU A 380 28.60 3.28 -2.68
C GLU A 380 28.73 2.28 -3.85
N TYR A 381 27.73 2.18 -4.72
CA TYR A 381 27.75 1.27 -5.88
C TYR A 381 28.80 1.65 -6.92
N ALA A 382 29.10 2.95 -7.04
CA ALA A 382 30.10 3.47 -7.96
C ALA A 382 31.31 4.10 -7.25
N ARG A 383 31.55 3.75 -5.99
CA ARG A 383 32.60 4.37 -5.16
C ARG A 383 34.01 4.21 -5.72
N ASN A 384 34.29 3.07 -6.35
CA ASN A 384 35.59 2.75 -6.93
C ASN A 384 35.46 1.72 -8.07
N ARG A 385 36.54 1.54 -8.82
CA ARG A 385 36.62 0.61 -9.96
C ARG A 385 36.18 -0.82 -9.62
N SER A 386 36.55 -1.32 -8.44
CA SER A 386 36.22 -2.69 -8.01
C SER A 386 34.71 -2.87 -7.77
N MET A 387 34.04 -1.89 -7.17
CA MET A 387 32.58 -1.92 -6.99
C MET A 387 31.85 -1.87 -8.33
N CYS A 388 32.29 -1.02 -9.25
CA CYS A 388 31.75 -0.97 -10.60
C CYS A 388 31.92 -2.30 -11.36
N GLN A 389 33.09 -2.94 -11.25
CA GLN A 389 33.33 -4.27 -11.84
C GLN A 389 32.43 -5.34 -11.22
N MET A 390 32.26 -5.33 -9.89
CA MET A 390 31.39 -6.28 -9.20
C MET A 390 29.93 -6.09 -9.63
N LEU A 391 29.45 -4.84 -9.70
CA LEU A 391 28.10 -4.53 -10.14
C LEU A 391 27.88 -4.90 -11.61
N GLN A 392 28.81 -4.55 -12.50
CA GLN A 392 28.74 -4.91 -13.91
C GLN A 392 28.69 -6.44 -14.08
N ASN A 393 29.54 -7.18 -13.37
CA ASN A 393 29.53 -8.64 -13.41
C ASN A 393 28.21 -9.20 -12.89
N TYR A 394 27.68 -8.68 -11.78
CA TYR A 394 26.40 -9.11 -11.22
C TYR A 394 25.23 -8.83 -12.16
N LEU A 395 25.22 -7.68 -12.84
CA LEU A 395 24.26 -7.36 -13.90
C LEU A 395 24.34 -8.38 -15.04
N LYS A 396 25.54 -8.68 -15.53
CA LYS A 396 25.72 -9.61 -16.66
C LYS A 396 25.35 -11.06 -16.33
N THR A 397 25.67 -11.53 -15.12
CA THR A 397 25.58 -12.97 -14.80
C THR A 397 24.33 -13.35 -14.02
N THR A 398 23.66 -12.43 -13.34
CA THR A 398 22.55 -12.77 -12.44
C THR A 398 21.39 -11.79 -12.55
N LEU A 399 21.60 -10.52 -12.18
CA LEU A 399 20.50 -9.55 -12.07
C LEU A 399 19.86 -9.23 -13.43
N GLY A 400 20.68 -8.93 -14.44
CA GLY A 400 20.21 -8.57 -15.78
C GLY A 400 19.44 -9.69 -16.47
N PRO A 401 20.01 -10.92 -16.62
CA PRO A 401 19.28 -12.07 -17.15
C PRO A 401 17.98 -12.36 -16.40
N TYR A 402 17.97 -12.21 -15.08
CA TYR A 402 16.76 -12.42 -14.28
C TYR A 402 15.68 -11.35 -14.52
N ILE A 403 16.07 -10.08 -14.71
CA ILE A 403 15.12 -9.01 -15.07
C ILE A 403 14.52 -9.27 -16.46
N ILE A 404 15.33 -9.67 -17.44
CA ILE A 404 14.84 -10.07 -18.76
C ILE A 404 13.85 -11.23 -18.66
N ASN A 405 14.17 -12.23 -17.84
CA ASN A 405 13.28 -13.36 -17.58
C ASN A 405 11.90 -12.88 -17.09
N VAL A 406 11.85 -12.11 -16.01
CA VAL A 406 10.58 -11.69 -15.39
C VAL A 406 9.79 -10.72 -16.29
N THR A 407 10.46 -9.72 -16.89
CA THR A 407 9.79 -8.70 -17.71
C THR A 407 9.21 -9.30 -19.00
N MET A 408 9.95 -10.20 -19.66
CA MET A 408 9.47 -10.90 -20.84
C MET A 408 8.35 -11.88 -20.50
N ALA A 409 8.44 -12.61 -19.39
CA ALA A 409 7.38 -13.51 -18.94
C ALA A 409 6.08 -12.75 -18.63
N ALA A 410 6.17 -11.59 -17.98
CA ALA A 410 5.02 -10.72 -17.73
C ALA A 410 4.37 -10.22 -19.03
N LYS A 411 5.18 -9.83 -20.02
CA LYS A 411 4.72 -9.42 -21.35
C LYS A 411 4.01 -10.54 -22.10
N LEU A 412 4.63 -11.73 -22.15
CA LEU A 412 4.05 -12.92 -22.77
C LEU A 412 2.74 -13.33 -22.09
N CYS A 413 2.66 -13.21 -20.78
CA CYS A 413 1.44 -13.50 -20.04
C CYS A 413 0.31 -12.52 -20.38
N GLY A 414 0.60 -11.21 -20.40
CA GLY A 414 -0.35 -10.18 -20.82
C GLY A 414 -0.87 -10.40 -22.24
N GLN A 415 0.01 -10.82 -23.16
CA GLN A 415 -0.36 -11.19 -24.54
C GLN A 415 -1.25 -12.44 -24.59
N LEU A 416 -0.86 -13.49 -23.88
CA LEU A 416 -1.47 -14.81 -23.98
C LEU A 416 -2.83 -14.91 -23.30
N ILE A 417 -2.96 -14.30 -22.11
CA ILE A 417 -4.12 -14.50 -21.23
C ILE A 417 -4.97 -13.24 -21.19
N CYS A 418 -4.36 -12.04 -21.29
CA CYS A 418 -5.06 -10.78 -21.06
C CYS A 418 -5.27 -9.93 -22.32
N ASN A 419 -5.08 -10.49 -23.52
CA ASN A 419 -5.24 -9.80 -24.81
C ASN A 419 -4.46 -8.47 -24.93
N ASN A 420 -3.34 -8.30 -24.22
CA ASN A 420 -2.61 -7.01 -24.06
C ASN A 420 -3.42 -5.88 -23.39
N HIS A 421 -4.55 -6.21 -22.80
CA HIS A 421 -5.50 -5.29 -22.18
C HIS A 421 -5.57 -5.48 -20.66
N GLY A 422 -4.57 -6.15 -20.08
CA GLY A 422 -4.39 -6.33 -18.66
C GLY A 422 -3.01 -6.88 -18.34
N ARG A 423 -2.78 -7.07 -17.05
CA ARG A 423 -1.58 -7.71 -16.51
C ARG A 423 -1.94 -9.00 -15.80
N CYS A 424 -0.98 -9.90 -15.72
CA CYS A 424 -1.17 -11.14 -14.98
C CYS A 424 -0.90 -10.96 -13.49
N LEU A 425 -1.70 -11.61 -12.67
CA LEU A 425 -1.46 -11.84 -11.25
C LEU A 425 -1.74 -13.30 -10.93
N ARG A 426 -0.97 -13.89 -10.00
CA ARG A 426 -1.15 -15.29 -9.62
C ARG A 426 -2.52 -15.48 -8.96
N LYS A 427 -3.19 -16.59 -9.27
CA LYS A 427 -4.51 -16.90 -8.72
C LYS A 427 -4.47 -17.19 -7.23
N ASN A 428 -3.50 -18.00 -6.80
CA ASN A 428 -3.33 -18.36 -5.39
C ASN A 428 -2.11 -17.62 -4.82
N SER A 429 -2.35 -16.67 -3.93
CA SER A 429 -1.28 -15.89 -3.29
C SER A 429 -0.34 -16.72 -2.42
N ASP A 430 -0.74 -17.92 -2.01
CA ASP A 430 0.00 -18.81 -1.13
C ASP A 430 0.94 -19.78 -1.85
N LEU A 431 0.81 -19.90 -3.17
CA LEU A 431 1.72 -20.70 -3.98
C LEU A 431 2.95 -19.90 -4.41
N ASP A 432 4.07 -20.61 -4.48
CA ASP A 432 5.38 -20.12 -4.95
C ASP A 432 5.46 -20.13 -6.48
N THR A 433 4.44 -19.58 -7.13
CA THR A 433 4.37 -19.46 -8.57
C THR A 433 4.79 -18.07 -9.02
N TYR A 434 5.71 -18.01 -9.97
CA TYR A 434 6.31 -16.78 -10.48
C TYR A 434 6.15 -16.67 -11.99
N LEU A 435 6.15 -15.43 -12.50
CA LEU A 435 6.20 -15.16 -13.94
C LEU A 435 7.65 -15.29 -14.41
N HIS A 436 8.03 -16.51 -14.82
CA HIS A 436 9.35 -16.79 -15.37
C HIS A 436 9.27 -17.46 -16.74
N LEU A 437 10.23 -17.15 -17.61
CA LEU A 437 10.53 -17.92 -18.80
C LEU A 437 11.11 -19.27 -18.39
N ASN A 438 10.66 -20.34 -19.04
CA ASN A 438 11.28 -21.64 -18.89
C ASN A 438 12.60 -21.67 -19.66
N SER A 439 13.67 -22.01 -18.95
CA SER A 439 15.01 -22.07 -19.53
C SER A 439 15.15 -23.10 -20.63
N ASP A 440 14.30 -24.13 -20.71
CA ASP A 440 14.41 -25.17 -21.74
C ASP A 440 13.87 -24.72 -23.10
N SER A 441 12.85 -23.86 -23.10
CA SER A 441 12.17 -23.38 -24.32
C SER A 441 12.59 -21.99 -24.76
N LEU A 442 12.97 -21.12 -23.81
CA LEU A 442 13.42 -19.75 -24.06
C LEU A 442 14.81 -19.54 -23.45
N LYS A 443 15.81 -19.33 -24.31
CA LYS A 443 17.20 -19.10 -23.90
C LYS A 443 17.49 -17.61 -23.94
N ILE A 444 17.87 -17.07 -22.78
CA ILE A 444 18.40 -15.71 -22.64
C ILE A 444 19.89 -15.75 -22.94
N GLN A 445 20.33 -14.97 -23.91
CA GLN A 445 21.74 -14.86 -24.31
C GLN A 445 22.20 -13.42 -24.08
N VAL A 446 23.29 -13.28 -23.33
CA VAL A 446 23.96 -11.99 -23.13
C VAL A 446 25.26 -12.04 -23.92
N GLU A 447 25.39 -11.16 -24.89
CA GLU A 447 26.56 -11.03 -25.74
C GLU A 447 27.24 -9.70 -25.45
N ASP A 448 28.56 -9.73 -25.30
CA ASP A 448 29.38 -8.52 -25.15
C ASP A 448 30.07 -8.22 -26.48
N ILE A 449 29.79 -7.05 -27.05
CA ILE A 449 30.47 -6.52 -28.22
C ILE A 449 31.19 -5.25 -27.78
N ASP A 450 32.53 -5.29 -27.82
CA ASP A 450 33.41 -4.26 -27.26
C ASP A 450 33.15 -4.01 -25.76
N ARG A 451 32.54 -2.86 -25.43
CA ARG A 451 32.17 -2.46 -24.08
C ARG A 451 30.66 -2.43 -23.87
N TYR A 452 29.88 -2.92 -24.83
CA TYR A 452 28.42 -2.91 -24.77
C TYR A 452 27.88 -4.32 -24.66
N SER A 453 26.96 -4.52 -23.73
CA SER A 453 26.19 -5.76 -23.61
C SER A 453 24.92 -5.66 -24.46
N TYR A 454 24.53 -6.78 -25.04
CA TYR A 454 23.31 -6.97 -25.80
C TYR A 454 22.62 -8.23 -25.30
N THR A 455 21.31 -8.16 -25.08
CA THR A 455 20.54 -9.34 -24.67
C THR A 455 19.55 -9.72 -25.74
N SER A 456 19.50 -11.00 -26.07
CA SER A 456 18.46 -11.60 -26.92
C SER A 456 17.77 -12.75 -26.18
N VAL A 457 16.51 -12.98 -26.53
CA VAL A 457 15.72 -14.11 -26.04
C VAL A 457 15.30 -14.93 -27.25
N ASN A 458 15.85 -16.13 -27.36
CA ASN A 458 15.60 -17.05 -28.47
C ASN A 458 14.71 -18.20 -28.05
N GLY A 459 13.76 -18.58 -28.91
CA GLY A 459 12.82 -19.68 -28.68
C GLY A 459 11.37 -19.22 -28.56
N SER A 460 10.51 -20.11 -28.08
CA SER A 460 9.06 -19.85 -27.97
C SER A 460 8.42 -20.74 -26.91
N MET A 461 7.37 -20.24 -26.25
CA MET A 461 6.60 -21.07 -25.32
C MET A 461 5.90 -22.22 -26.04
N SER A 462 6.14 -23.43 -25.56
CA SER A 462 5.39 -24.65 -25.86
C SER A 462 3.93 -24.54 -25.44
N GLN A 463 3.10 -25.44 -25.95
CA GLN A 463 1.68 -25.48 -25.61
C GLN A 463 1.45 -25.79 -24.12
N THR A 464 2.23 -26.72 -23.54
CA THR A 464 2.15 -27.06 -22.11
C THR A 464 2.48 -25.88 -21.21
N GLU A 465 3.48 -25.06 -21.58
CA GLU A 465 3.81 -23.85 -20.81
C GLU A 465 2.70 -22.80 -20.87
N LYS A 466 2.07 -22.64 -22.03
CA LYS A 466 0.91 -21.74 -22.19
C LYS A 466 -0.27 -22.20 -21.34
N GLU A 467 -0.53 -23.50 -21.28
CA GLU A 467 -1.58 -24.09 -20.45
C GLU A 467 -1.30 -23.90 -18.97
N LYS A 468 -0.08 -24.21 -18.51
CA LYS A 468 0.34 -23.97 -17.13
C LYS A 468 0.20 -22.50 -16.74
N MET A 469 0.61 -21.57 -17.60
CA MET A 469 0.46 -20.14 -17.34
C MET A 469 -1.03 -19.74 -17.18
N LYS A 470 -1.93 -20.30 -18.00
CA LYS A 470 -3.39 -20.09 -17.88
C LYS A 470 -3.98 -20.70 -16.60
N GLU A 471 -3.43 -21.80 -16.12
CA GLU A 471 -3.85 -22.44 -14.88
C GLU A 471 -3.44 -21.60 -13.66
N GLU A 472 -2.24 -21.04 -13.67
CA GLU A 472 -1.62 -20.39 -12.51
C GLU A 472 -1.92 -18.89 -12.40
N PHE A 473 -2.18 -18.20 -13.51
CA PHE A 473 -2.38 -16.74 -13.56
C PHE A 473 -3.78 -16.37 -14.06
N THR A 474 -4.27 -15.23 -13.56
CA THR A 474 -5.49 -14.57 -14.04
C THR A 474 -5.15 -13.14 -14.47
N CYS A 475 -6.12 -12.44 -15.04
CA CYS A 475 -5.93 -11.08 -15.52
C CYS A 475 -6.46 -10.05 -14.52
N HIS A 476 -5.68 -8.99 -14.34
CA HIS A 476 -6.12 -7.72 -13.77
C HIS A 476 -6.20 -6.73 -14.93
N CYS A 477 -7.41 -6.54 -15.46
CA CYS A 477 -7.63 -5.74 -16.67
C CYS A 477 -7.30 -4.28 -16.47
N TYR A 478 -6.79 -3.65 -17.53
CA TYR A 478 -6.57 -2.23 -17.55
C TYR A 478 -7.89 -1.46 -17.62
N GLU A 479 -7.88 -0.22 -17.13
CA GLU A 479 -9.03 0.68 -17.24
C GLU A 479 -9.55 0.73 -18.69
N GLY A 480 -10.87 0.60 -18.83
CA GLY A 480 -11.55 0.48 -20.12
C GLY A 480 -11.72 -0.96 -20.64
N TRP A 481 -11.21 -1.98 -19.94
CA TRP A 481 -11.31 -3.39 -20.34
C TRP A 481 -11.92 -4.27 -19.25
N THR A 482 -12.66 -5.29 -19.67
CA THR A 482 -13.37 -6.23 -18.79
C THR A 482 -13.45 -7.64 -19.39
N GLY A 483 -13.94 -8.58 -18.59
CA GLY A 483 -13.96 -10.01 -18.86
C GLY A 483 -12.73 -10.73 -18.31
N ASP A 484 -12.83 -12.05 -18.15
CA ASP A 484 -11.78 -12.88 -17.52
C ASP A 484 -10.40 -12.76 -18.19
N ASN A 485 -10.38 -12.45 -19.49
CA ASN A 485 -9.19 -12.32 -20.32
C ASN A 485 -9.03 -10.88 -20.85
N CYS A 486 -9.76 -9.89 -20.31
CA CYS A 486 -9.75 -8.50 -20.77
C CYS A 486 -10.10 -8.34 -22.26
N GLN A 487 -10.98 -9.19 -22.77
CA GLN A 487 -11.33 -9.27 -24.19
C GLN A 487 -12.39 -8.25 -24.63
N SER A 488 -13.11 -7.66 -23.68
CA SER A 488 -14.23 -6.76 -23.97
C SER A 488 -13.90 -5.35 -23.50
N GLN A 489 -14.25 -4.34 -24.30
CA GLN A 489 -14.25 -2.96 -23.82
C GLN A 489 -15.37 -2.79 -22.79
N ALA A 490 -15.05 -2.19 -21.66
CA ALA A 490 -16.05 -1.84 -20.66
C ALA A 490 -17.02 -0.83 -21.27
N GLY A 491 -18.30 -1.19 -21.37
CA GLY A 491 -19.34 -0.28 -21.86
C GLY A 491 -19.37 0.99 -21.01
N THR A 492 -19.58 2.14 -21.65
CA THR A 492 -19.69 3.47 -21.03
C THR A 492 -20.76 3.59 -19.94
N GLU A 493 -21.57 2.56 -19.70
CA GLU A 493 -22.68 2.57 -18.75
C GLU A 493 -22.24 2.42 -17.28
N CYS A 494 -21.23 1.60 -16.91
CA CYS A 494 -20.75 1.55 -15.51
C CYS A 494 -19.93 2.82 -15.12
N GLN A 495 -19.48 3.65 -16.07
CA GLN A 495 -18.76 4.91 -15.77
C GLN A 495 -19.69 6.09 -15.43
N SER A 496 -20.98 5.98 -15.74
CA SER A 496 -21.93 7.09 -15.61
C SER A 496 -22.50 7.30 -14.20
N PHE A 497 -22.44 6.28 -13.34
CA PHE A 497 -22.93 6.40 -11.95
C PHE A 497 -21.96 7.15 -11.02
N GLY A 498 -20.65 7.20 -11.33
CA GLY A 498 -19.64 7.89 -10.50
C GLY A 498 -19.56 9.41 -10.69
N LYS A 499 -20.11 9.95 -11.78
CA LYS A 499 -20.04 11.40 -12.08
C LYS A 499 -21.32 12.18 -11.73
N GLY A 500 -22.39 11.50 -11.30
CA GLY A 500 -23.73 12.09 -11.10
C GLY A 500 -24.19 12.32 -9.66
N LEU A 501 -23.50 11.81 -8.63
CA LEU A 501 -23.85 12.07 -7.23
C LEU A 501 -22.68 12.66 -6.45
N ARG A 502 -22.35 13.92 -6.73
CA ARG A 502 -21.83 14.83 -5.70
C ARG A 502 -23.03 15.48 -5.01
N LEU A 503 -23.74 14.73 -4.18
CA LEU A 503 -24.71 15.28 -3.25
C LEU A 503 -24.39 14.80 -1.83
N ALA A 504 -24.16 15.81 -1.01
CA ALA A 504 -24.04 15.88 0.45
C ALA A 504 -24.28 14.60 1.26
N TRP A 505 -23.37 14.39 2.19
CA TRP A 505 -23.55 13.72 3.48
C TRP A 505 -24.99 13.75 3.99
N GLN A 506 -25.77 12.71 3.71
CA GLN A 506 -26.97 12.41 4.47
C GLN A 506 -27.23 10.91 4.40
N TRP A 507 -27.29 10.30 5.57
CA TRP A 507 -27.51 8.87 5.74
C TRP A 507 -28.83 8.50 5.07
N ASP A 508 -28.81 7.60 4.08
CA ASP A 508 -30.02 7.16 3.39
C ASP A 508 -30.92 6.37 4.35
N TRP A 509 -31.98 7.04 4.83
CA TRP A 509 -33.07 6.44 5.60
C TRP A 509 -33.74 5.29 4.83
N CYS A 510 -33.62 5.24 3.50
CA CYS A 510 -34.18 4.18 2.65
C CYS A 510 -33.59 2.78 2.93
N MET A 511 -32.28 2.68 3.18
CA MET A 511 -31.62 1.40 3.52
C MET A 511 -32.02 0.92 4.91
N VAL A 512 -32.10 1.85 5.87
CA VAL A 512 -32.53 1.53 7.24
C VAL A 512 -34.01 1.14 7.25
N THR A 513 -34.90 1.80 6.48
CA THR A 513 -36.30 1.40 6.39
C THR A 513 -36.49 0.05 5.69
N ALA A 514 -35.68 -0.27 4.68
CA ALA A 514 -35.76 -1.57 3.99
C ALA A 514 -35.34 -2.72 4.92
N ILE A 515 -34.27 -2.53 5.70
CA ILE A 515 -33.81 -3.50 6.70
C ILE A 515 -34.81 -3.59 7.86
N SER A 516 -35.38 -2.47 8.29
CA SER A 516 -36.39 -2.42 9.37
C SER A 516 -37.69 -3.12 8.96
N CYS A 517 -38.17 -2.91 7.74
CA CYS A 517 -39.36 -3.60 7.20
C CYS A 517 -39.11 -5.10 6.99
N GLY A 518 -37.90 -5.49 6.57
CA GLY A 518 -37.52 -6.91 6.46
C GLY A 518 -37.46 -7.63 7.81
N LEU A 519 -36.93 -6.98 8.85
CA LEU A 519 -36.86 -7.52 10.21
C LEU A 519 -38.24 -7.56 10.90
N LEU A 520 -39.12 -6.59 10.64
CA LEU A 520 -40.51 -6.61 11.12
C LEU A 520 -41.33 -7.74 10.48
N PHE A 521 -41.08 -8.06 9.20
CA PHE A 521 -41.74 -9.19 8.53
C PHE A 521 -41.29 -10.55 9.06
N LEU A 522 -40.00 -10.68 9.45
CA LEU A 522 -39.49 -11.89 10.11
C LEU A 522 -39.98 -12.01 11.57
N GLY A 523 -40.09 -10.89 12.30
CA GLY A 523 -40.62 -10.87 13.66
C GLY A 523 -42.12 -11.20 13.75
N GLN A 524 -42.91 -10.84 12.74
CA GLN A 524 -44.34 -11.22 12.69
C GLN A 524 -44.56 -12.72 12.42
N LEU A 525 -43.60 -13.41 11.78
CA LEU A 525 -43.64 -14.87 11.61
C LEU A 525 -43.34 -15.64 12.91
N GLU A 526 -42.59 -15.05 13.85
CA GLU A 526 -42.32 -15.66 15.16
C GLU A 526 -43.42 -15.38 16.21
N THR A 527 -44.11 -14.25 16.13
CA THR A 527 -45.13 -13.86 17.12
C THR A 527 -46.49 -14.57 16.99
N GLN A 528 -46.75 -15.37 15.95
CA GLN A 528 -47.95 -16.21 15.89
C GLN A 528 -47.85 -17.55 16.66
N ARG A 529 -46.75 -17.82 17.36
CA ARG A 529 -46.56 -19.09 18.11
C ARG A 529 -46.60 -19.04 19.64
N CYS A 530 -46.76 -17.88 20.27
CA CYS A 530 -46.91 -17.81 21.73
C CYS A 530 -47.88 -16.69 22.14
N GLY A 531 -49.14 -17.06 22.38
CA GLY A 531 -50.09 -16.23 23.11
C GLY A 531 -50.50 -16.93 24.40
N ILE A 532 -49.95 -16.52 25.55
CA ILE A 532 -50.58 -16.70 26.86
C ILE A 532 -50.41 -15.39 27.65
N THR A 533 -51.54 -14.96 28.21
CA THR A 533 -51.92 -13.67 28.77
C THR A 533 -51.33 -13.31 30.13
N PHE A 534 -51.28 -11.98 30.35
CA PHE A 534 -50.88 -11.22 31.52
C PHE A 534 -51.53 -11.61 32.87
N GLY A 535 -50.76 -11.44 33.96
CA GLY A 535 -51.24 -11.23 35.32
C GLY A 535 -50.42 -10.13 36.02
N SER A 536 -51.06 -9.00 36.28
CA SER A 536 -50.52 -7.77 36.87
C SER A 536 -50.27 -7.85 38.39
N ARG A 537 -49.24 -7.15 38.91
CA ARG A 537 -49.12 -6.48 40.25
C ARG A 537 -47.66 -6.01 40.42
N ILE A 538 -47.35 -4.71 40.33
CA ILE A 538 -47.27 -3.71 41.42
C ILE A 538 -46.56 -4.25 42.69
N PHE A 539 -45.24 -4.03 42.79
CA PHE A 539 -44.59 -3.03 43.64
C PHE A 539 -43.12 -2.86 43.24
#